data_AF-A0A2C9JYT6-F1
#
_entry.id   AF-A0A2C9JYT6-F1
#
_cell.length_a   1.000
_cell.length_b   1.000
_cell.length_c   1.000
_cell.angle_alpha   90.00
_cell.angle_beta   90.00
_cell.angle_gamma   90.00
#
_symmetry.space_group_name_H-M   'P 1'
#
loop_
_entity.id
_entity.type
_entity.pdbx_description
1 polymer ?
#
loop_
_entity_poly.entity_id
_entity_poly.type
_entity_poly.pdbx_seq_one_letter_code
_entity_poly.pdbx_strand_id
1 'polypeptide(L)'
;MAAVVRVLEVTANKTSLASHFMHLFKNTSGTKVHNLKLHTSSSTCSLTLALHQRAHSFNNRNPTKAQPETIASPKTSCKIDFDPLLVQDLLNKMKDDTPLSDMPDPFAKDYHRCFLCRHNVQIDHKNIRLLSQFISPYTGRIYGRAITGLCIPMQKHVASLIKRARFSGYMAYVFKDPKYLQDPQPYDTMAKKQ
;
A
#
# COMPACT_ATOMS: atom_id res chain seq x y z
N MET A 1 41.66 -0.76 43.12
CA MET A 1 42.26 0.30 42.28
C MET A 1 41.19 1.33 41.97
N ALA A 2 41.34 2.53 42.55
CA ALA A 2 40.36 3.61 42.46
C ALA A 2 40.45 4.30 41.10
N ALA A 3 39.31 4.51 40.44
CA ALA A 3 39.20 5.41 39.30
C ALA A 3 38.41 6.65 39.75
N VAL A 4 39.13 7.75 39.93
CA VAL A 4 38.62 9.10 40.15
C VAL A 4 38.13 9.62 38.80
N VAL A 5 36.81 9.74 38.61
CA VAL A 5 36.25 10.50 37.48
C VAL A 5 35.89 11.89 37.99
N ARG A 6 36.65 12.87 37.50
CA ARG A 6 36.41 14.30 37.72
C ARG A 6 35.07 14.69 37.07
N VAL A 7 34.12 15.15 37.87
CA VAL A 7 32.92 15.85 37.40
C VAL A 7 33.32 17.30 37.14
N LEU A 8 33.21 17.73 35.87
CA LEU A 8 33.21 19.14 35.49
C LEU A 8 31.77 19.64 35.65
N GLU A 9 31.52 20.41 36.69
CA GLU A 9 30.30 21.21 36.82
C GLU A 9 30.39 22.43 35.90
N VAL A 10 29.45 22.57 34.97
CA VAL A 10 29.22 23.84 34.25
C VAL A 10 27.88 24.39 34.73
N THR A 11 27.94 25.36 35.63
CA THR A 11 26.80 26.16 36.07
C THR A 11 26.47 27.18 34.98
N ALA A 12 25.42 26.95 34.20
CA ALA A 12 24.92 27.94 33.24
C ALA A 12 23.68 28.65 33.81
N ASN A 13 23.83 29.97 33.98
CA ASN A 13 22.84 30.88 34.53
C ASN A 13 21.68 31.16 33.57
N LYS A 14 20.49 31.25 34.13
CA LYS A 14 19.20 31.47 33.47
C LYS A 14 18.98 32.97 33.22
N THR A 15 19.22 33.48 32.02
CA THR A 15 18.58 34.72 31.54
C THR A 15 18.72 34.89 30.03
N SER A 16 17.62 35.29 29.38
CA SER A 16 17.50 35.81 28.00
C SER A 16 17.33 34.80 26.87
N LEU A 17 16.09 34.32 26.67
CA LEU A 17 15.58 34.03 25.32
C LEU A 17 14.04 33.96 25.33
N ALA A 18 13.41 35.04 25.80
CA ALA A 18 12.00 35.30 25.56
C ALA A 18 11.89 36.36 24.45
N SER A 19 11.98 35.95 23.19
CA SER A 19 11.47 36.73 22.03
C SER A 19 11.57 36.06 20.66
N HIS A 20 12.14 34.85 20.51
CA HIS A 20 12.34 34.28 19.17
C HIS A 20 11.95 32.80 19.12
N PHE A 21 10.69 32.55 18.76
CA PHE A 21 10.08 31.32 18.18
C PHE A 21 8.67 31.05 18.73
N MET A 22 7.77 32.03 18.58
CA MET A 22 6.32 31.82 18.67
C MET A 22 5.71 32.01 17.28
N HIS A 23 6.00 31.10 16.35
CA HIS A 23 5.18 30.91 15.16
C HIS A 23 5.33 29.47 14.69
N LEU A 24 4.18 28.83 14.43
CA LEU A 24 3.98 27.45 13.97
C LEU A 24 3.79 26.43 15.09
N PHE A 25 2.54 26.31 15.57
CA PHE A 25 1.73 25.09 15.46
C PHE A 25 0.34 25.40 16.03
N LYS A 26 -0.52 25.98 15.19
CA LYS A 26 -1.97 26.00 15.42
C LYS A 26 -2.57 24.73 14.81
N ASN A 27 -3.42 24.08 15.60
CA ASN A 27 -4.51 23.17 15.23
C ASN A 27 -4.23 21.66 15.21
N THR A 28 -4.30 21.05 16.39
CA THR A 28 -5.07 19.81 16.56
C THR A 28 -6.03 19.97 17.73
N SER A 29 -7.29 20.18 17.39
CA SER A 29 -8.43 20.10 18.28
C SER A 29 -8.63 18.67 18.77
N GLY A 30 -8.77 18.51 20.09
CA GLY A 30 -9.64 17.48 20.65
C GLY A 30 -8.96 16.22 21.19
N THR A 31 -8.38 16.31 22.39
CA THR A 31 -8.58 15.28 23.42
C THR A 31 -8.55 15.95 24.79
N LYS A 32 -9.70 15.92 25.45
CA LYS A 32 -9.99 16.39 26.80
C LYS A 32 -9.36 15.42 27.79
N VAL A 33 -8.38 15.88 28.58
CA VAL A 33 -7.94 15.17 29.78
C VAL A 33 -8.10 16.13 30.94
N HIS A 34 -9.12 15.87 31.74
CA HIS A 34 -9.35 16.56 33.00
C HIS A 34 -8.34 16.06 34.05
N ASN A 35 -7.91 16.97 34.92
CA ASN A 35 -7.06 16.78 36.09
C ASN A 35 -5.57 16.50 35.86
N LEU A 36 -4.80 17.58 35.71
CA LEU A 36 -3.50 17.68 36.40
C LEU A 36 -3.52 18.91 37.31
N LYS A 37 -3.47 18.68 38.62
CA LYS A 37 -3.28 19.71 39.64
C LYS A 37 -1.80 19.70 40.01
N LEU A 38 -1.09 20.78 39.69
CA LEU A 38 0.35 20.90 39.96
C LEU A 38 0.53 21.58 41.31
N HIS A 39 1.06 20.86 42.31
CA HIS A 39 1.60 21.47 43.52
C HIS A 39 3.10 21.72 43.32
N THR A 40 3.48 22.98 43.46
CA THR A 40 4.87 23.44 43.47
C THR A 40 5.34 23.61 44.91
N SER A 41 6.34 22.86 45.34
CA SER A 41 7.17 23.25 46.48
C SER A 41 8.60 22.74 46.28
N SER A 42 9.51 23.72 46.19
CA SER A 42 10.89 23.72 46.67
C SER A 42 11.70 22.41 46.65
N SER A 43 12.74 22.45 45.82
CA SER A 43 14.01 21.73 45.94
C SER A 43 13.97 20.21 45.94
N THR A 44 14.44 19.64 44.83
CA THR A 44 14.79 18.24 44.55
C THR A 44 13.60 17.32 44.23
N CYS A 45 13.39 17.08 42.93
CA CYS A 45 12.55 15.98 42.44
C CYS A 45 13.47 14.87 41.93
N SER A 46 13.50 13.75 42.65
CA SER A 46 14.09 12.50 42.22
C SER A 46 13.03 11.67 41.46
N LEU A 47 13.34 11.30 40.22
CA LEU A 47 12.50 10.39 39.43
C LEU A 47 12.81 8.95 39.86
N THR A 48 11.86 8.32 40.55
CA THR A 48 11.80 6.87 40.72
C THR A 48 10.81 6.27 39.71
N LEU A 49 11.23 5.15 39.11
CA LEU A 49 10.69 4.52 37.90
C LEU A 49 9.23 4.05 38.01
N ALA A 50 8.49 4.15 36.89
CA ALA A 50 7.59 3.08 36.48
C ALA A 50 7.65 2.92 34.95
N LEU A 51 8.64 2.16 34.49
CA LEU A 51 8.62 1.60 33.13
C LEU A 51 7.42 0.66 33.04
N HIS A 52 6.30 1.14 32.49
CA HIS A 52 5.38 0.23 31.81
C HIS A 52 6.10 -0.24 30.54
N GLN A 53 6.76 -1.39 30.63
CA GLN A 53 7.21 -2.13 29.45
C GLN A 53 5.96 -2.52 28.68
N ARG A 54 5.64 -1.76 27.64
CA ARG A 54 4.72 -2.26 26.60
C ARG A 54 5.51 -3.28 25.80
N ALA A 55 5.44 -4.53 26.25
CA ALA A 55 5.84 -5.68 25.46
C ALA A 55 4.98 -5.68 24.18
N HIS A 56 5.52 -5.16 23.08
CA HIS A 56 5.03 -5.58 21.78
C HIS A 56 5.49 -7.01 21.60
N SER A 57 4.53 -7.92 21.80
CA SER A 57 4.68 -9.34 21.50
C SER A 57 5.18 -9.48 20.05
N PHE A 58 6.47 -9.78 19.90
CA PHE A 58 6.97 -10.40 18.69
C PHE A 58 6.37 -11.79 18.68
N ASN A 59 5.30 -11.97 17.90
CA ASN A 59 4.84 -13.30 17.54
C ASN A 59 5.94 -13.95 16.71
N ASN A 60 6.83 -14.66 17.39
CA ASN A 60 7.61 -15.74 16.81
C ASN A 60 6.62 -16.83 16.40
N ARG A 61 6.26 -16.83 15.11
CA ARG A 61 5.81 -18.06 14.45
C ARG A 61 6.95 -18.50 13.54
N ASN A 62 7.76 -19.41 14.07
CA ASN A 62 8.64 -20.25 13.28
C ASN A 62 7.87 -21.50 12.80
N PRO A 63 8.37 -22.18 11.76
CA PRO A 63 7.57 -22.73 10.68
C PRO A 63 7.13 -24.17 10.96
N THR A 64 5.85 -24.46 10.71
CA THR A 64 5.35 -25.84 10.67
C THR A 64 5.33 -26.32 9.21
N LYS A 65 5.96 -27.46 9.00
CA LYS A 65 6.14 -28.18 7.73
C LYS A 65 4.87 -28.97 7.39
N ALA A 66 4.64 -29.20 6.09
CA ALA A 66 3.57 -29.98 5.42
C ALA A 66 2.25 -29.20 5.19
N GLN A 67 1.72 -29.03 3.98
CA GLN A 67 1.66 -29.89 2.80
C GLN A 67 1.81 -29.09 1.47
N PRO A 68 2.11 -29.73 0.33
CA PRO A 68 2.16 -29.08 -0.98
C PRO A 68 0.74 -28.83 -1.47
N GLU A 69 0.20 -27.67 -1.14
CA GLU A 69 -1.04 -27.19 -1.72
C GLU A 69 -0.66 -26.54 -3.05
N THR A 70 -0.87 -27.31 -4.12
CA THR A 70 -0.74 -26.94 -5.52
C THR A 70 -1.11 -25.47 -5.71
N ILE A 71 -0.19 -24.72 -6.32
CA ILE A 71 -0.41 -23.36 -6.81
C ILE A 71 -1.58 -23.43 -7.80
N ALA A 72 -2.80 -23.31 -7.28
CA ALA A 72 -3.99 -23.16 -8.08
C ALA A 72 -3.93 -21.75 -8.64
N SER A 73 -3.49 -21.67 -9.89
CA SER A 73 -3.58 -20.51 -10.77
C SER A 73 -4.85 -19.70 -10.48
N PRO A 74 -4.79 -18.37 -10.39
CA PRO A 74 -5.95 -17.54 -10.04
C PRO A 74 -6.99 -17.62 -11.17
N LYS A 75 -7.88 -18.61 -11.08
CA LYS A 75 -8.87 -19.05 -12.08
C LYS A 75 -9.14 -17.94 -13.09
N THR A 76 -8.49 -18.06 -14.24
CA THR A 76 -8.57 -17.15 -15.38
C THR A 76 -9.99 -17.17 -15.93
N SER A 77 -10.56 -15.98 -16.15
CA SER A 77 -11.88 -15.74 -16.76
C SER A 77 -13.09 -16.37 -16.06
N CYS A 78 -14.25 -15.73 -16.18
CA CYS A 78 -15.51 -16.25 -15.66
C CYS A 78 -16.23 -17.01 -16.78
N LYS A 79 -15.46 -17.80 -17.53
CA LYS A 79 -16.06 -18.80 -18.40
C LYS A 79 -16.34 -19.97 -17.50
N ILE A 80 -17.58 -20.42 -17.51
CA ILE A 80 -17.86 -21.79 -17.11
C ILE A 80 -17.16 -22.61 -18.18
N ASP A 81 -15.94 -23.07 -17.89
CA ASP A 81 -15.28 -24.03 -18.75
C ASP A 81 -16.20 -25.26 -18.86
N PHE A 82 -16.27 -25.87 -20.04
CA PHE A 82 -17.11 -27.05 -20.23
C PHE A 82 -16.53 -28.20 -19.41
N ASP A 83 -17.01 -28.37 -18.19
CA ASP A 83 -16.63 -29.44 -17.28
C ASP A 83 -17.58 -30.64 -17.52
N PRO A 84 -17.11 -31.75 -18.12
CA PRO A 84 -17.99 -32.86 -18.51
C PRO A 84 -18.70 -33.52 -17.31
N LEU A 85 -18.07 -33.50 -16.14
CA LEU A 85 -18.62 -34.06 -14.90
C LEU A 85 -19.79 -33.22 -14.36
N LEU A 86 -19.70 -31.89 -14.46
CA LEU A 86 -20.76 -30.99 -14.04
C LEU A 86 -22.01 -31.17 -14.90
N VAL A 87 -21.84 -31.36 -16.20
CA VAL A 87 -22.95 -31.58 -17.14
C VAL A 87 -23.68 -32.89 -16.86
N GLN A 88 -22.95 -33.96 -16.53
CA GLN A 88 -23.56 -35.25 -16.17
C GLN A 88 -24.41 -35.14 -14.90
N ASP A 89 -23.93 -34.44 -13.87
CA ASP A 89 -24.69 -34.20 -12.65
C ASP A 89 -25.96 -33.38 -12.90
N LEU A 90 -25.91 -32.40 -13.82
CA LEU A 90 -27.07 -31.59 -14.19
C LEU A 90 -28.11 -32.42 -14.95
N LEU A 91 -27.69 -33.27 -15.89
CA LEU A 91 -28.59 -34.18 -16.62
C LEU A 91 -29.30 -35.16 -15.69
N ASN A 92 -28.61 -35.69 -14.67
CA ASN A 92 -29.21 -36.57 -13.67
C ASN A 92 -30.24 -35.86 -12.77
N LYS A 93 -30.14 -34.54 -12.62
CA LYS A 93 -31.07 -33.71 -11.83
C LYS A 93 -32.26 -33.20 -12.63
N MET A 94 -32.19 -33.18 -13.97
CA MET A 94 -33.31 -32.80 -14.82
C MET A 94 -34.46 -33.79 -14.66
N LYS A 95 -35.62 -33.27 -14.24
CA LYS A 95 -36.90 -33.98 -14.20
C LYS A 95 -37.88 -33.16 -15.03
N ASP A 96 -38.41 -33.76 -16.09
CA ASP A 96 -39.33 -33.12 -17.03
C ASP A 96 -38.77 -31.83 -17.69
N ASP A 97 -39.58 -31.12 -18.47
CA ASP A 97 -39.18 -29.85 -19.13
C ASP A 97 -39.13 -28.65 -18.17
N THR A 98 -38.91 -28.88 -16.88
CA THR A 98 -38.85 -27.81 -15.87
C THR A 98 -37.45 -27.19 -15.80
N PRO A 99 -37.34 -25.86 -15.61
CA PRO A 99 -36.05 -25.20 -15.54
C PRO A 99 -35.30 -25.59 -14.27
N LEU A 100 -34.01 -25.89 -14.42
CA LEU A 100 -33.14 -26.30 -13.32
C LEU A 100 -32.64 -25.08 -12.53
N SER A 101 -32.95 -25.01 -11.23
CA SER A 101 -32.59 -23.86 -10.38
C SER A 101 -31.11 -23.80 -10.01
N ASP A 102 -30.41 -24.94 -10.01
CA ASP A 102 -29.04 -25.07 -9.49
C ASP A 102 -27.94 -24.88 -10.57
N MET A 103 -28.32 -24.57 -11.82
CA MET A 103 -27.37 -24.41 -12.92
C MET A 103 -26.71 -23.02 -12.87
N PRO A 104 -25.36 -22.92 -12.99
CA PRO A 104 -24.71 -21.63 -13.15
C PRO A 104 -25.13 -20.94 -14.47
N ASP A 105 -25.27 -19.61 -14.47
CA ASP A 105 -25.77 -18.85 -15.63
C ASP A 105 -24.89 -19.06 -16.89
N PRO A 106 -25.39 -19.74 -17.95
CA PRO A 106 -24.62 -20.03 -19.15
C PRO A 106 -24.36 -18.78 -20.00
N PHE A 107 -25.12 -17.70 -19.81
CA PHE A 107 -24.97 -16.44 -20.52
C PHE A 107 -24.16 -15.41 -19.71
N ALA A 108 -23.61 -15.81 -18.56
CA ALA A 108 -22.80 -14.94 -17.73
C ALA A 108 -21.56 -14.45 -18.49
N LYS A 109 -21.40 -13.13 -18.56
CA LYS A 109 -20.24 -12.51 -19.20
C LYS A 109 -19.01 -12.62 -18.30
N ASP A 110 -17.86 -12.86 -18.95
CA ASP A 110 -16.55 -12.78 -18.33
C ASP A 110 -16.30 -11.46 -17.58
N TYR A 111 -15.82 -11.57 -16.33
CA TYR A 111 -15.34 -10.41 -15.60
C TYR A 111 -14.05 -9.86 -16.23
N HIS A 112 -14.10 -8.60 -16.64
CA HIS A 112 -12.95 -7.92 -17.23
C HIS A 112 -11.91 -7.55 -16.16
N ARG A 113 -10.81 -8.31 -16.11
CA ARG A 113 -9.64 -8.00 -15.25
C ARG A 113 -8.74 -6.92 -15.86
N CYS A 114 -7.97 -6.20 -15.05
CA CYS A 114 -6.93 -5.29 -15.53
C CYS A 114 -5.78 -6.04 -16.19
N PHE A 115 -5.04 -5.44 -17.13
CA PHE A 115 -3.94 -6.14 -17.82
C PHE A 115 -2.82 -6.61 -16.86
N LEU A 116 -2.45 -5.79 -15.87
CA LEU A 116 -1.48 -6.17 -14.84
C LEU A 116 -1.94 -7.38 -14.02
N CYS A 117 -3.24 -7.44 -13.73
CA CYS A 117 -3.90 -8.50 -12.96
C CYS A 117 -3.96 -9.80 -13.77
N ARG A 118 -4.21 -9.70 -15.08
CA ARG A 118 -4.27 -10.87 -15.99
C ARG A 118 -2.91 -11.54 -16.14
N HIS A 119 -1.85 -10.74 -16.26
CA HIS A 119 -0.50 -11.25 -16.46
C HIS A 119 0.26 -11.48 -15.14
N ASN A 120 -0.38 -11.23 -13.98
CA ASN A 120 0.21 -11.37 -12.64
C ASN A 120 1.62 -10.75 -12.52
N VAL A 121 1.78 -9.54 -13.09
CA VAL A 121 3.09 -8.87 -13.17
C VAL A 121 3.47 -8.31 -11.80
N GLN A 122 4.64 -8.70 -11.30
CA GLN A 122 5.23 -8.13 -10.09
C GLN A 122 5.79 -6.73 -10.39
N ILE A 123 5.36 -5.72 -9.64
CA ILE A 123 5.67 -4.31 -9.91
C ILE A 123 6.62 -3.79 -8.85
N ASP A 124 7.81 -3.35 -9.27
CA ASP A 124 8.81 -2.73 -8.41
C ASP A 124 9.07 -1.29 -8.82
N HIS A 125 9.39 -0.44 -7.83
CA HIS A 125 9.80 0.95 -8.06
C HIS A 125 11.13 1.08 -8.83
N LYS A 126 11.91 -0.01 -8.90
CA LYS A 126 13.17 -0.09 -9.64
C LYS A 126 12.94 -0.32 -11.14
N ASN A 127 11.78 -0.86 -11.53
CA ASN A 127 11.46 -1.22 -12.91
C ASN A 127 10.93 0.01 -13.67
N ILE A 128 11.84 0.93 -13.99
CA ILE A 128 11.50 2.22 -14.62
C ILE A 128 10.81 2.01 -15.96
N ARG A 129 11.23 1.02 -16.76
CA ARG A 129 10.64 0.73 -18.07
C ARG A 129 9.13 0.54 -17.99
N LEU A 130 8.66 -0.29 -17.05
CA LEU A 130 7.23 -0.54 -16.82
C LEU A 130 6.54 0.72 -16.28
N LEU A 131 7.10 1.38 -15.27
CA LEU A 131 6.49 2.56 -14.66
C LEU A 131 6.38 3.75 -15.60
N SER A 132 7.34 3.89 -16.52
CA SER A 132 7.38 4.96 -17.53
C SER A 132 6.22 4.89 -18.53
N GLN A 133 5.57 3.73 -18.68
CA GLN A 133 4.38 3.59 -19.52
C GLN A 133 3.17 4.33 -18.92
N PHE A 134 3.11 4.45 -17.59
CA PHE A 134 2.02 5.10 -16.85
C PHE A 134 2.12 6.62 -16.73
N ILE A 135 3.04 7.25 -17.47
CA ILE A 135 3.39 8.66 -17.35
C ILE A 135 3.31 9.36 -18.70
N SER A 136 2.78 10.59 -18.69
CA SER A 136 2.78 11.46 -19.85
C SER A 136 4.20 11.77 -20.32
N PRO A 137 4.55 11.56 -21.60
CA PRO A 137 5.90 11.72 -22.10
C PRO A 137 6.42 13.15 -21.92
N TYR A 138 5.56 14.15 -22.17
CA TYR A 138 5.95 15.57 -22.17
C TYR A 138 5.72 16.28 -20.83
N THR A 139 4.77 15.82 -20.01
CA THR A 139 4.41 16.52 -18.76
C THR A 139 4.87 15.79 -17.50
N GLY A 140 5.28 14.52 -17.61
CA GLY A 140 5.63 13.73 -16.44
C GLY A 140 4.43 13.47 -15.50
N ARG A 141 3.20 13.75 -15.92
CA ARG A 141 2.01 13.50 -15.10
C ARG A 141 1.66 12.01 -15.14
N ILE A 142 1.28 11.45 -13.99
CA ILE A 142 0.79 10.07 -13.91
C ILE A 142 -0.59 10.01 -14.53
N TYR A 143 -0.84 9.09 -15.46
CA TYR A 143 -2.15 8.94 -16.07
C TYR A 143 -3.21 8.48 -15.06
N GLY A 144 -4.45 8.94 -15.25
CA GLY A 144 -5.59 8.55 -14.43
C GLY A 144 -6.15 7.17 -14.79
N ARG A 145 -7.08 6.67 -13.96
CA ARG A 145 -7.77 5.39 -14.20
C ARG A 145 -8.56 5.37 -15.50
N ALA A 146 -9.16 6.49 -15.87
CA ALA A 146 -9.98 6.60 -17.08
C ALA A 146 -9.19 6.29 -18.37
N ILE A 147 -7.88 6.51 -18.34
CA ILE A 147 -6.97 6.25 -19.46
C ILE A 147 -6.36 4.85 -19.33
N THR A 148 -5.77 4.54 -18.17
CA THR A 148 -5.02 3.29 -17.96
C THR A 148 -5.89 2.03 -17.90
N GLY A 149 -7.18 2.17 -17.55
CA GLY A 149 -8.09 1.03 -17.40
C GLY A 149 -7.75 0.09 -16.24
N LEU A 150 -6.91 0.52 -15.29
CA LEU A 150 -6.51 -0.32 -14.15
C LEU A 150 -7.59 -0.43 -13.07
N CYS A 151 -7.53 -1.52 -12.30
CA CYS A 151 -8.28 -1.67 -11.06
C CYS A 151 -7.85 -0.58 -10.07
N ILE A 152 -8.78 -0.09 -9.24
CA ILE A 152 -8.50 0.93 -8.21
C ILE A 152 -7.31 0.56 -7.30
N PRO A 153 -7.21 -0.67 -6.73
CA PRO A 153 -6.06 -1.03 -5.89
C PRO A 153 -4.75 -0.98 -6.68
N MET A 154 -4.75 -1.50 -7.91
CA MET A 154 -3.54 -1.57 -8.72
C MET A 154 -3.07 -0.19 -9.19
N GLN A 155 -4.01 0.71 -9.53
CA GLN A 155 -3.72 2.10 -9.85
C GLN A 155 -3.04 2.82 -8.67
N LYS A 156 -3.55 2.63 -7.45
CA LYS A 156 -2.95 3.21 -6.23
C LYS A 156 -1.55 2.63 -5.99
N HIS A 157 -1.37 1.34 -6.21
CA HIS A 157 -0.10 0.65 -6.06
C HIS A 157 0.96 1.20 -7.03
N VAL A 158 0.64 1.25 -8.32
CA VAL A 158 1.51 1.83 -9.36
C VAL A 158 1.85 3.29 -9.06
N ALA A 159 0.87 4.11 -8.68
CA ALA A 159 1.11 5.51 -8.33
C ALA A 159 2.05 5.67 -7.12
N SER A 160 1.96 4.78 -6.12
CA SER A 160 2.88 4.75 -4.97
C SER A 160 4.30 4.40 -5.40
N LEU A 161 4.45 3.38 -6.25
CA LEU A 161 5.75 2.96 -6.78
C LEU A 161 6.41 4.03 -7.65
N ILE A 162 5.63 4.74 -8.48
CA ILE A 162 6.10 5.90 -9.25
C ILE A 162 6.63 6.99 -8.33
N LYS A 163 5.88 7.35 -7.28
CA LYS A 163 6.32 8.36 -6.30
C LYS A 163 7.60 7.93 -5.60
N ARG A 164 7.70 6.65 -5.25
CA ARG A 164 8.91 6.07 -4.63
C ARG A 164 10.11 6.08 -5.57
N ALA A 165 9.92 5.71 -6.85
CA ALA A 165 10.95 5.73 -7.88
C ALA A 165 11.49 7.15 -8.10
N ARG A 166 10.59 8.14 -8.09
CA ARG A 166 10.95 9.56 -8.20
C ARG A 166 11.75 10.06 -7.00
N PHE A 167 11.31 9.73 -5.79
CA PHE A 167 12.01 10.13 -4.56
C PHE A 167 13.41 9.49 -4.46
N SER A 168 13.56 8.25 -4.95
CA SER A 168 14.84 7.54 -4.97
C SER A 168 15.75 7.90 -6.16
N GLY A 169 15.31 8.78 -7.05
CA GLY A 169 16.10 9.23 -8.20
C GLY A 169 16.16 8.26 -9.38
N TYR A 170 15.36 7.18 -9.39
CA TYR A 170 15.28 6.27 -10.53
C TYR A 170 14.49 6.84 -11.72
N MET A 171 13.62 7.83 -11.48
CA MET A 171 12.74 8.37 -12.53
C MET A 171 12.52 9.87 -12.38
N ALA A 172 12.49 10.59 -13.49
CA ALA A 172 12.28 12.03 -13.50
C ALA A 172 10.83 12.43 -13.15
N TYR A 173 10.67 13.68 -12.68
CA TYR A 173 9.38 14.29 -12.35
C TYR A 173 8.71 14.97 -13.55
N VAL A 174 9.50 15.65 -14.39
CA VAL A 174 9.00 16.62 -15.38
C VAL A 174 8.78 15.98 -16.75
N PHE A 175 9.69 15.11 -17.19
CA PHE A 175 9.62 14.45 -18.50
C PHE A 175 9.91 12.96 -18.35
N LYS A 176 9.50 12.18 -19.36
CA LYS A 176 9.83 10.76 -19.45
C LYS A 176 11.21 10.59 -20.09
N ASP A 177 11.96 9.57 -19.66
CA ASP A 177 13.29 9.31 -20.25
C ASP A 177 13.15 8.99 -21.76
N PRO A 178 13.97 9.61 -22.63
CA PRO A 178 13.90 9.40 -24.08
C PRO A 178 14.03 7.93 -24.49
N LYS A 179 14.77 7.13 -23.71
CA LYS A 179 14.95 5.68 -23.92
C LYS A 179 13.64 4.91 -23.96
N TYR A 180 12.63 5.34 -23.20
CA TYR A 180 11.36 4.62 -23.07
C TYR A 180 10.23 5.26 -23.91
N LEU A 181 10.55 6.26 -24.73
CA LEU A 181 9.53 6.96 -25.54
C LEU A 181 8.94 6.06 -26.64
N GLN A 182 9.77 5.16 -27.18
CA GLN A 182 9.41 4.23 -28.26
C GLN A 182 8.80 2.91 -27.75
N ASP A 183 8.67 2.72 -26.43
CA ASP A 183 8.06 1.51 -25.89
C ASP A 183 6.56 1.44 -26.22
N PRO A 184 6.02 0.26 -26.59
CA PRO A 184 4.60 0.10 -26.84
C PRO A 184 3.79 0.37 -25.56
N GLN A 185 2.71 1.14 -25.70
CA GLN A 185 1.81 1.43 -24.59
C GLN A 185 0.70 0.37 -24.52
N PRO A 186 0.41 -0.19 -23.33
CA PRO A 186 -0.60 -1.24 -23.18
C PRO A 186 -2.05 -0.73 -23.26
N TYR A 187 -2.25 0.58 -23.31
CA TYR A 187 -3.57 1.22 -23.42
C TYR A 187 -3.46 2.47 -24.32
N ASP A 188 -4.59 2.85 -24.91
CA ASP A 188 -4.67 4.05 -25.74
C ASP A 188 -5.00 5.27 -24.88
N THR A 189 -4.16 6.31 -24.97
CA THR A 189 -4.35 7.57 -24.25
C THR A 189 -5.44 8.44 -24.85
N MET A 190 -5.76 8.26 -26.14
CA MET A 190 -6.70 9.07 -26.92
C MET A 190 -8.06 8.40 -27.13
N ALA A 191 -8.25 7.18 -26.62
CA ALA A 191 -9.51 6.45 -26.78
C ALA A 191 -10.69 7.22 -26.17
N LYS A 192 -11.72 7.45 -27.00
CA LYS A 192 -12.99 8.00 -26.52
C LYS A 192 -13.72 6.96 -25.69
N LYS A 193 -14.14 7.34 -24.49
CA LYS A 193 -14.99 6.49 -23.64
C LYS A 193 -16.35 6.34 -24.33
N GLN A 194 -16.68 5.13 -24.77
CA GLN A 194 -18.01 4.76 -25.26
C GLN A 194 -19.02 4.73 -24.11
#